data_AF-A0A5U2GEU5-F1
#
_entry.id   AF-A0A5U2GEU5-F1
#
_cell.length_a   1.000
_cell.length_b   1.000
_cell.length_c   1.000
_cell.angle_alpha   90.00
_cell.angle_beta   90.00
_cell.angle_gamma   90.00
#
_symmetry.space_group_name_H-M   'P 1'
#
loop_
_entity.id
_entity.type
_entity.pdbx_description
1 polymer ?
#
loop_
_entity_poly.entity_id
_entity_poly.type
_entity_poly.pdbx_seq_one_letter_code
_entity_poly.pdbx_strand_id
1 'polypeptide(L)'
;MKKYMMVVLMVFASSAMAKIGYVDEHQKQVDLKVNALTEKYKKQCKGKRNSTMCKFDALDKASFEYEDEYRGKDKYNHEHYDNLTKDQAAVKLHELIKLYDVVSKDERNPEIWPGKLHHLTIDREINYIIKKYWPTRIDTCGKICAELLLRQIGK
;
A
#
# COMPACT_ATOMS: atom_id res chain seq x y z
N MET A 1 9.67 45.53 36.56
CA MET A 1 10.43 45.14 35.36
C MET A 1 10.27 43.64 35.16
N LYS A 2 9.82 43.22 33.96
CA LYS A 2 9.84 41.87 33.35
C LYS A 2 9.20 40.75 34.22
N LYS A 3 7.90 40.39 34.11
CA LYS A 3 7.17 39.78 32.95
C LYS A 3 8.09 38.86 32.12
N TYR A 4 7.59 37.70 31.70
CA TYR A 4 8.28 36.61 30.97
C TYR A 4 8.89 35.50 31.86
N MET A 5 8.04 34.72 32.52
CA MET A 5 8.37 33.33 32.83
C MET A 5 7.15 32.43 32.60
N MET A 6 6.52 32.60 31.43
CA MET A 6 5.31 31.86 31.05
C MET A 6 5.34 31.50 29.57
N VAL A 7 6.46 31.04 29.02
CA VAL A 7 6.53 30.53 27.63
C VAL A 7 7.67 29.51 27.47
N VAL A 8 7.59 28.33 28.09
CA VAL A 8 8.46 27.17 27.71
C VAL A 8 7.66 25.86 27.64
N LEU A 9 6.36 25.95 27.34
CA LEU A 9 5.49 24.76 27.29
C LEU A 9 4.66 24.61 26.00
N MET A 10 4.93 25.40 24.95
CA MET A 10 4.16 25.32 23.70
C MET A 10 5.00 25.61 22.44
N VAL A 11 6.14 24.93 22.31
CA VAL A 11 6.84 24.77 21.04
C VAL A 11 7.34 23.32 21.08
N PHE A 12 6.69 22.34 20.49
CA PHE A 12 6.12 22.31 19.16
C PHE A 12 4.69 21.83 19.22
N ALA A 13 3.84 22.60 18.54
CA ALA A 13 2.55 22.17 18.05
C ALA A 13 2.61 20.69 17.70
N SER A 14 1.69 19.93 18.28
CA SER A 14 1.05 18.80 17.65
C SER A 14 1.15 18.94 16.13
N SER A 15 2.15 18.30 15.53
CA SER A 15 1.95 17.77 14.20
C SER A 15 0.73 16.90 14.41
N ALA A 16 -0.40 17.40 13.93
CA ALA A 16 -1.48 16.57 13.51
C ALA A 16 -0.85 15.59 12.51
N MET A 17 -0.21 14.54 13.02
CA MET A 17 -0.29 13.25 12.39
C MET A 17 -1.78 12.97 12.48
N ALA A 18 -2.52 13.50 11.49
CA ALA A 18 -3.74 12.89 11.05
C ALA A 18 -3.45 11.40 11.15
N LYS A 19 -4.13 10.72 12.07
CA LYS A 19 -3.89 9.32 12.37
C LYS A 19 -4.03 8.63 11.01
N ILE A 20 -2.91 8.34 10.33
CA ILE A 20 -2.92 7.86 8.95
C ILE A 20 -3.50 6.46 9.10
N GLY A 21 -4.81 6.38 8.90
CA GLY A 21 -5.59 5.18 9.06
C GLY A 21 -5.32 4.31 7.87
N TYR A 22 -4.17 3.65 7.86
CA TYR A 22 -3.87 2.66 6.84
C TYR A 22 -4.95 1.57 6.90
N VAL A 23 -5.69 1.43 5.80
CA VAL A 23 -6.66 0.33 5.63
C VAL A 23 -5.92 -1.00 5.44
N ASP A 24 -4.67 -0.94 5.00
CA ASP A 24 -3.78 -2.10 4.80
C ASP A 24 -2.46 -1.93 5.56
N GLU A 25 -2.18 -2.87 6.45
CA GLU A 25 -0.97 -2.85 7.29
C GLU A 25 0.28 -3.22 6.49
N HIS A 26 0.19 -4.01 5.41
CA HIS A 26 1.35 -4.29 4.56
C HIS A 26 1.82 -3.03 3.84
N GLN A 27 0.90 -2.31 3.21
CA GLN A 27 1.20 -1.03 2.57
C GLN A 27 1.83 -0.03 3.54
N LYS A 28 1.33 0.03 4.78
CA LYS A 28 1.94 0.84 5.84
C LYS A 28 3.41 0.47 6.10
N GLN A 29 3.74 -0.82 6.15
CA GLN A 29 5.12 -1.25 6.38
C GLN A 29 6.05 -0.89 5.20
N VAL A 30 5.57 -1.07 3.97
CA VAL A 30 6.33 -0.66 2.77
C VAL A 30 6.58 0.84 2.78
N ASP A 31 5.54 1.64 3.02
CA ASP A 31 5.65 3.11 3.09
C ASP A 31 6.63 3.56 4.17
N LEU A 32 6.59 2.96 5.36
CA LEU A 32 7.52 3.29 6.44
C LEU A 32 8.98 3.03 6.02
N LYS A 33 9.24 1.93 5.30
CA LYS A 33 10.59 1.60 4.80
C LYS A 33 11.03 2.54 3.67
N VAL A 34 10.14 2.85 2.72
CA VAL A 34 10.40 3.79 1.63
C VAL A 34 10.67 5.20 2.18
N ASN A 35 9.90 5.64 3.18
CA ASN A 35 10.12 6.92 3.85
C ASN A 35 11.47 6.97 4.56
N ALA A 36 11.85 5.91 5.28
CA ALA A 36 13.15 5.83 5.94
C ALA A 36 14.32 5.90 4.94
N LEU A 37 14.23 5.20 3.81
CA LEU A 37 15.22 5.25 2.73
C LEU A 37 15.26 6.61 2.04
N THR A 38 14.09 7.19 1.78
CA THR A 38 13.97 8.54 1.21
C THR A 38 14.71 9.54 2.08
N GLU A 39 14.51 9.53 3.40
CA GLU A 39 15.22 10.41 4.32
C GLU A 39 16.73 10.14 4.36
N LYS A 40 17.15 8.88 4.22
CA LYS A 40 18.58 8.53 4.07
C LYS A 40 19.18 9.15 2.80
N TYR A 41 18.49 9.09 1.67
CA TYR A 41 18.96 9.63 0.39
C TYR A 41 18.90 11.16 0.35
N LYS A 42 17.86 11.78 0.93
CA LYS A 42 17.75 13.25 1.04
C LYS A 42 18.94 13.88 1.76
N LYS A 43 19.55 13.21 2.74
CA LYS A 43 20.77 13.69 3.42
C LYS A 43 21.93 13.92 2.44
N GLN A 44 22.00 13.15 1.36
CA GLN A 44 23.02 13.27 0.32
C GLN A 44 22.77 14.46 -0.63
N CYS A 45 21.61 15.11 -0.53
CA CYS A 45 21.25 16.28 -1.32
C CYS A 45 21.69 17.62 -0.68
N LYS A 46 22.28 17.60 0.52
CA LYS A 46 22.75 18.80 1.21
C LYS A 46 23.91 19.43 0.42
N GLY A 47 23.83 20.73 0.16
CA GLY A 47 24.86 21.48 -0.57
C GLY A 47 24.82 21.33 -2.10
N LYS A 48 23.89 20.54 -2.65
CA LYS A 48 23.70 20.46 -4.12
C LYS A 48 22.96 21.68 -4.65
N ARG A 49 23.41 22.20 -5.80
CA ARG A 49 22.82 23.35 -6.50
C ARG A 49 21.33 23.17 -6.83
N ASN A 50 20.89 21.94 -7.13
CA ASN A 50 19.49 21.60 -7.37
C ASN A 50 18.95 20.66 -6.29
N SER A 51 18.88 21.16 -5.04
CA SER A 51 18.49 20.36 -3.87
C SER A 51 17.07 19.80 -4.00
N THR A 52 16.14 20.54 -4.61
CA THR A 52 14.75 20.09 -4.80
C THR A 52 14.67 18.88 -5.73
N MET A 53 15.28 18.94 -6.92
CA MET A 53 15.30 17.79 -7.83
C MET A 53 15.94 16.56 -7.19
N CYS A 54 17.07 16.75 -6.50
CA CYS A 54 17.73 15.65 -5.79
C CYS A 54 16.83 14.99 -4.73
N LYS A 55 15.96 15.75 -4.07
CA LYS A 55 15.01 15.19 -3.09
C LYS A 55 13.89 14.39 -3.75
N PHE A 56 13.49 14.73 -4.98
CA PHE A 56 12.58 13.91 -5.78
C PHE A 56 13.26 12.64 -6.25
N ASP A 57 14.48 12.72 -6.80
CA ASP A 57 15.27 11.55 -7.19
C ASP A 57 15.51 10.59 -6.00
N ALA A 58 15.64 11.13 -4.79
CA ALA A 58 15.77 10.36 -3.55
C ALA A 58 14.51 9.55 -3.22
N LEU A 59 13.31 10.11 -3.45
CA LEU A 59 12.05 9.40 -3.28
C LEU A 59 11.87 8.34 -4.38
N ASP A 60 12.15 8.69 -5.63
CA ASP A 60 12.02 7.77 -6.76
C ASP A 60 12.94 6.57 -6.59
N LYS A 61 14.20 6.82 -6.19
CA LYS A 61 15.16 5.76 -5.89
C LYS A 61 14.69 4.86 -4.75
N ALA A 62 14.23 5.44 -3.63
CA ALA A 62 13.74 4.65 -2.49
C ALA A 62 12.51 3.81 -2.86
N SER A 63 11.61 4.38 -3.67
CA SER A 63 10.39 3.70 -4.13
C SER A 63 10.73 2.56 -5.10
N PHE A 64 11.67 2.78 -6.01
CA PHE A 64 12.17 1.77 -6.95
C PHE A 64 12.84 0.59 -6.22
N GLU A 65 13.66 0.86 -5.20
CA GLU A 65 14.30 -0.20 -4.40
C GLU A 65 13.31 -1.12 -3.67
N TYR A 66 12.07 -0.66 -3.47
CA TYR A 66 10.99 -1.41 -2.84
C TYR A 66 9.87 -1.76 -3.81
N GLU A 67 10.06 -1.56 -5.13
CA GLU A 67 8.99 -1.69 -6.11
C GLU A 67 8.34 -3.08 -6.10
N ASP A 68 9.12 -4.13 -5.88
CA ASP A 68 8.63 -5.51 -5.86
C ASP A 68 7.93 -5.91 -4.56
N GLU A 69 8.10 -5.12 -3.49
CA GLU A 69 7.47 -5.36 -2.17
C GLU A 69 6.03 -4.85 -2.12
N TYR A 70 5.63 -3.99 -3.06
CA TYR A 70 4.26 -3.49 -3.12
C TYR A 70 3.27 -4.60 -3.45
N ARG A 71 2.07 -4.48 -2.90
CA ARG A 71 0.97 -5.39 -3.17
C ARG A 71 0.68 -5.52 -4.66
N GLY A 72 0.25 -6.72 -5.07
CA GLY A 72 -0.11 -7.01 -6.46
C GLY A 72 1.07 -7.08 -7.43
N LYS A 73 2.31 -6.87 -6.97
CA LYS A 73 3.53 -7.12 -7.74
C LYS A 73 3.88 -8.60 -7.72
N ASP A 74 4.66 -9.03 -8.71
CA ASP A 74 4.98 -10.45 -8.89
C ASP A 74 5.60 -11.07 -7.65
N LYS A 75 6.66 -10.46 -7.09
CA LYS A 75 7.31 -10.96 -5.87
C LYS A 75 6.33 -11.09 -4.70
N TYR A 76 5.59 -10.02 -4.39
CA TYR A 76 4.57 -10.04 -3.35
C TYR A 76 3.56 -11.17 -3.57
N ASN A 77 3.02 -11.30 -4.79
CA ASN A 77 2.02 -12.32 -5.11
C ASN A 77 2.58 -13.74 -4.94
N HIS A 78 3.80 -13.98 -5.41
CA HIS A 78 4.46 -15.27 -5.23
C HIS A 78 4.62 -15.62 -3.74
N GLU A 79 5.13 -14.68 -2.94
CA GLU A 79 5.35 -14.90 -1.51
C GLU A 79 4.05 -15.18 -0.73
N HIS A 80 2.97 -14.47 -1.07
CA HIS A 80 1.72 -14.52 -0.31
C HIS A 80 0.76 -15.59 -0.81
N TYR A 81 0.80 -15.93 -2.10
CA TYR A 81 -0.25 -16.71 -2.74
C TYR A 81 0.23 -18.02 -3.37
N ASP A 82 1.53 -18.30 -3.45
CA ASP A 82 1.99 -19.50 -4.17
C ASP A 82 1.68 -20.82 -3.49
N ASN A 83 1.72 -20.81 -2.16
CA ASN A 83 1.70 -22.01 -1.35
C ASN A 83 0.32 -22.29 -0.74
N LEU A 84 -0.72 -21.59 -1.21
CA LEU A 84 -2.09 -21.85 -0.78
C LEU A 84 -2.59 -23.17 -1.38
N THR A 85 -3.48 -23.83 -0.65
CA THR A 85 -4.41 -24.81 -1.23
C THR A 85 -5.56 -24.08 -1.94
N LYS A 86 -6.32 -24.78 -2.80
CA LYS A 86 -7.53 -24.19 -3.42
C LYS A 86 -8.53 -23.68 -2.38
N ASP A 87 -8.61 -24.33 -1.22
CA ASP A 87 -9.51 -23.91 -0.15
C ASP A 87 -9.05 -22.62 0.51
N GLN A 88 -7.77 -22.53 0.83
CA GLN A 88 -7.16 -21.29 1.35
C GLN A 88 -7.22 -20.16 0.32
N ALA A 89 -7.02 -20.46 -0.95
CA ALA A 89 -7.15 -19.49 -2.04
C ALA A 89 -8.57 -18.91 -2.12
N ALA A 90 -9.61 -19.73 -1.95
CA ALA A 90 -10.99 -19.25 -1.94
C ALA A 90 -11.27 -18.34 -0.73
N VAL A 91 -10.75 -18.71 0.45
CA VAL A 91 -10.83 -17.85 1.64
C VAL A 91 -10.13 -16.50 1.39
N LYS A 92 -8.96 -16.51 0.74
CA LYS A 92 -8.25 -15.27 0.41
C LYS A 92 -8.98 -14.42 -0.64
N LEU A 93 -9.66 -15.03 -1.61
CA LEU A 93 -10.52 -14.28 -2.52
C LEU A 93 -11.63 -13.54 -1.77
N HIS A 94 -12.29 -14.17 -0.80
CA HIS A 94 -13.30 -13.49 0.05
C HIS A 94 -12.71 -12.32 0.84
N GLU A 95 -11.52 -12.49 1.41
CA GLU A 95 -10.83 -11.41 2.12
C GLU A 95 -10.47 -10.24 1.19
N LEU A 96 -9.97 -10.52 -0.01
CA LEU A 96 -9.63 -9.50 -1.00
C LEU A 96 -10.87 -8.79 -1.54
N ILE A 97 -11.98 -9.50 -1.78
CA ILE A 97 -13.28 -8.91 -2.14
C ILE A 97 -13.74 -7.94 -1.05
N LYS A 98 -13.66 -8.34 0.22
CA LYS A 98 -14.02 -7.48 1.35
C LYS A 98 -13.10 -6.25 1.43
N LEU A 99 -11.79 -6.44 1.25
CA LEU A 99 -10.83 -5.33 1.23
C LEU A 99 -11.12 -4.37 0.07
N TYR A 100 -11.47 -4.88 -1.11
CA TYR A 100 -11.86 -4.10 -2.27
C TYR A 100 -13.03 -3.17 -1.95
N ASP A 101 -14.08 -3.72 -1.33
CA ASP A 101 -15.28 -2.96 -0.99
C ASP A 101 -15.02 -1.87 0.05
N VAL A 102 -14.12 -2.12 1.00
CA VAL A 102 -13.65 -1.10 1.95
C VAL A 102 -12.88 -0.02 1.20
N VAL A 103 -11.81 -0.38 0.50
CA VAL A 103 -10.92 0.54 -0.21
C VAL A 103 -11.64 1.43 -1.22
N SER A 104 -12.68 0.92 -1.86
CA SER A 104 -13.47 1.67 -2.86
C SER A 104 -14.36 2.76 -2.25
N LYS A 105 -14.60 2.73 -0.94
CA LYS A 105 -15.55 3.61 -0.24
C LYS A 105 -14.95 4.35 0.96
N ASP A 106 -13.72 4.02 1.37
CA ASP A 106 -13.16 4.47 2.64
C ASP A 106 -12.48 5.84 2.53
N GLU A 107 -13.02 6.82 3.27
CA GLU A 107 -12.43 8.15 3.42
C GLU A 107 -11.05 8.12 4.11
N ARG A 108 -10.71 7.02 4.81
CA ARG A 108 -9.37 6.77 5.39
C ARG A 108 -8.35 6.31 4.34
N ASN A 109 -8.73 6.20 3.07
CA ASN A 109 -7.84 5.89 1.95
C ASN A 109 -7.93 6.96 0.84
N PRO A 110 -7.71 8.25 1.16
CA PRO A 110 -7.91 9.34 0.22
C PRO A 110 -6.84 9.36 -0.88
N GLU A 111 -7.19 9.86 -2.08
CA GLU A 111 -6.29 9.95 -3.25
C GLU A 111 -4.98 10.71 -2.99
N ILE A 112 -4.98 11.63 -2.03
CA ILE A 112 -3.83 12.47 -1.71
C ILE A 112 -2.78 11.78 -0.83
N TRP A 113 -3.05 10.57 -0.32
CA TRP A 113 -2.13 9.88 0.57
C TRP A 113 -1.03 9.14 -0.21
N PRO A 114 0.25 9.37 0.14
CA PRO A 114 1.32 8.49 -0.27
C PRO A 114 0.98 7.06 0.18
N GLY A 115 1.08 6.10 -0.73
CA GLY A 115 0.79 4.69 -0.45
C GLY A 115 -0.70 4.35 -0.30
N LYS A 116 -1.60 5.13 -0.93
CA LYS A 116 -2.99 4.72 -1.10
C LYS A 116 -3.07 3.30 -1.69
N LEU A 117 -3.87 2.43 -1.05
CA LEU A 117 -4.21 1.14 -1.65
C LEU A 117 -5.28 1.36 -2.73
N HIS A 118 -4.97 1.06 -3.99
CA HIS A 118 -5.95 1.15 -5.08
C HIS A 118 -6.69 -0.17 -5.26
N HIS A 119 -7.98 -0.08 -5.60
CA HIS A 119 -8.79 -1.26 -5.92
C HIS A 119 -8.20 -2.07 -7.09
N LEU A 120 -7.52 -1.40 -8.04
CA LEU A 120 -6.79 -2.04 -9.14
C LEU A 120 -5.63 -2.94 -8.65
N THR A 121 -4.99 -2.59 -7.53
CA THR A 121 -3.97 -3.44 -6.92
C THR A 121 -4.59 -4.73 -6.41
N ILE A 122 -5.75 -4.62 -5.76
CA ILE A 122 -6.51 -5.76 -5.24
C ILE A 122 -7.01 -6.64 -6.41
N ASP A 123 -7.46 -6.04 -7.52
CA ASP A 123 -7.84 -6.78 -8.72
C ASP A 123 -6.67 -7.59 -9.29
N ARG A 124 -5.44 -7.06 -9.28
CA ARG A 124 -4.25 -7.81 -9.71
C ARG A 124 -4.00 -9.03 -8.82
N GLU A 125 -4.08 -8.87 -7.51
CA GLU A 125 -3.94 -9.97 -6.55
C GLU A 125 -5.03 -11.04 -6.76
N ILE A 126 -6.29 -10.61 -6.93
CA ILE A 126 -7.41 -11.49 -7.24
C ILE A 126 -7.14 -12.27 -8.54
N ASN A 127 -6.75 -11.57 -9.60
CA ASN A 127 -6.47 -12.17 -10.91
C ASN A 127 -5.33 -13.18 -10.82
N TYR A 128 -4.29 -12.88 -10.04
CA TYR A 128 -3.18 -13.79 -9.77
C TYR A 128 -3.67 -15.10 -9.14
N ILE A 129 -4.46 -15.01 -8.06
CA ILE A 129 -5.01 -16.16 -7.35
C ILE A 129 -5.93 -16.98 -8.27
N ILE A 130 -6.85 -16.33 -8.99
CA ILE A 130 -7.75 -17.02 -9.93
C ILE A 130 -6.93 -17.77 -10.98
N LYS A 131 -5.99 -17.10 -11.65
CA LYS A 131 -5.18 -17.71 -12.72
C LYS A 131 -4.38 -18.92 -12.21
N LYS A 132 -3.86 -18.84 -10.99
CA LYS A 132 -3.05 -19.90 -10.39
C LYS A 132 -3.87 -21.13 -9.99
N TYR A 133 -5.02 -20.94 -9.36
CA TYR A 133 -5.78 -22.03 -8.72
C TYR A 133 -6.98 -22.53 -9.53
N TRP A 134 -7.53 -21.67 -10.38
CA TRP A 134 -8.62 -21.96 -11.30
C TRP A 134 -8.29 -21.38 -12.68
N PRO A 135 -7.29 -21.94 -13.39
CA PRO A 135 -6.97 -21.50 -14.74
C PRO A 135 -8.20 -21.71 -15.64
N THR A 136 -8.96 -20.63 -15.87
CA THR A 136 -10.08 -20.59 -16.81
C THR A 136 -9.63 -19.94 -18.11
N ARG A 137 -10.45 -20.08 -19.17
CA ARG A 137 -10.29 -19.31 -20.42
C ARG A 137 -10.88 -17.89 -20.32
N ILE A 138 -11.31 -17.47 -19.14
CA ILE A 138 -11.95 -16.16 -18.92
C ILE A 138 -10.86 -15.12 -18.72
N ASP A 139 -10.95 -14.00 -19.43
CA ASP A 139 -10.11 -12.84 -19.16
C ASP A 139 -10.36 -12.37 -17.72
N THR A 140 -9.30 -12.39 -16.92
CA THR A 140 -9.38 -12.11 -15.49
C THR A 140 -9.91 -10.69 -15.25
N CYS A 141 -11.08 -10.58 -14.62
CA CYS A 141 -11.84 -9.33 -14.47
C CYS A 141 -11.92 -8.81 -13.02
N GLY A 142 -10.94 -9.17 -12.19
CA GLY A 142 -10.84 -8.70 -10.82
C GLY A 142 -11.96 -9.23 -9.93
N LYS A 143 -12.47 -8.36 -9.06
CA LYS A 143 -13.53 -8.67 -8.09
C LYS A 143 -14.71 -9.46 -8.67
N ILE A 144 -15.24 -9.05 -9.83
CA ILE A 144 -16.42 -9.68 -10.45
C ILE A 144 -16.16 -11.15 -10.77
N CYS A 145 -14.98 -11.45 -11.32
CA CYS A 145 -14.60 -12.81 -11.67
C CYS A 145 -14.42 -13.68 -10.42
N ALA A 146 -13.89 -13.11 -9.33
CA ALA A 146 -13.80 -13.82 -8.06
C ALA A 146 -15.18 -14.15 -7.48
N GLU A 147 -16.10 -13.18 -7.46
CA GLU A 147 -17.47 -13.40 -6.97
C GLU A 147 -18.21 -14.49 -7.76
N LEU A 148 -18.10 -14.48 -9.09
CA LEU A 148 -18.70 -15.50 -9.95
C LEU A 148 -18.07 -16.88 -9.71
N LEU A 149 -16.74 -16.95 -9.62
CA LEU A 149 -16.02 -18.18 -9.34
C LEU A 149 -16.43 -18.79 -8.00
N LEU A 150 -16.45 -17.99 -6.93
CA LEU A 150 -16.80 -18.43 -5.58
C LEU A 150 -18.22 -19.03 -5.56
N ARG A 151 -19.19 -18.35 -6.19
CA ARG A 151 -20.55 -18.89 -6.36
C ARG A 151 -20.56 -20.22 -7.12
N GLN A 152 -19.79 -20.34 -8.19
CA GLN A 152 -19.72 -21.56 -9.01
C GLN A 152 -19.15 -22.75 -8.23
N ILE A 153 -18.17 -22.52 -7.35
CA ILE A 153 -17.55 -23.57 -6.53
C ILE A 153 -18.26 -23.79 -5.18
N GLY A 154 -19.39 -23.11 -4.95
CA GLY A 154 -20.19 -23.24 -3.73
C GLY A 154 -19.50 -22.66 -2.48
N LYS A 155 -18.75 -21.57 -2.65
CA LYS A 155 -17.99 -20.92 -1.57
C LYS A 155 -18.36 -19.46 -1.38
#